data_AF-A0A432T156-F1
#
_entry.id   AF-A0A432T156-F1
#
_cell.length_a   1.000
_cell.length_b   1.000
_cell.length_c   1.000
_cell.angle_alpha   90.00
_cell.angle_beta   90.00
_cell.angle_gamma   90.00
#
_symmetry.space_group_name_H-M   'P 1'
#
loop_
_entity.id
_entity.type
_entity.pdbx_description
1 polymer ?
#
loop_
_entity_poly.entity_id
_entity_poly.type
_entity_poly.pdbx_seq_one_letter_code
_entity_poly.pdbx_strand_id
1 'polypeptide(L)'
;MRYKFIIFIFILFWAGMVAKLYQISIKSSFYYEELAKENIERKRFIKPVRGEITDVHGNLLAMNQIGFSISIMPHLRQTDAKL
;
A
#
# COMPACT_ATOMS: atom_id res chain seq x y z
N MET A 1 -49.20 -20.36 0.35
CA MET A 1 -48.82 -19.73 -0.94
C MET A 1 -47.92 -18.50 -0.78
N ARG A 2 -48.29 -17.46 0.00
CA ARG A 2 -47.48 -16.23 0.18
C ARG A 2 -46.06 -16.46 0.74
N TYR A 3 -45.90 -17.36 1.70
CA TYR A 3 -44.58 -17.65 2.30
C TYR A 3 -43.59 -18.31 1.33
N LYS A 4 -44.08 -19.14 0.39
CA LYS A 4 -43.22 -19.77 -0.64
C LYS A 4 -42.60 -18.72 -1.56
N PHE A 5 -43.33 -17.65 -1.85
CA PHE A 5 -42.84 -16.54 -2.67
C PHE A 5 -41.77 -15.71 -1.95
N ILE A 6 -41.96 -15.47 -0.64
CA ILE A 6 -40.97 -14.79 0.20
C ILE A 6 -39.68 -15.60 0.29
N ILE A 7 -39.79 -16.92 0.51
CA ILE A 7 -38.64 -17.83 0.55
C ILE A 7 -37.92 -17.87 -0.81
N PHE A 8 -38.67 -17.86 -1.92
CA PHE A 8 -38.08 -17.82 -3.26
C PHE A 8 -37.26 -16.55 -3.49
N ILE A 9 -37.80 -15.37 -3.16
CA ILE A 9 -37.08 -14.09 -3.26
C ILE A 9 -35.84 -14.10 -2.38
N PHE A 10 -35.94 -14.63 -1.16
CA PHE A 10 -34.82 -14.72 -0.23
C PHE A 10 -33.69 -15.58 -0.82
N ILE A 11 -34.01 -16.77 -1.35
CA ILE A 11 -33.03 -17.64 -2.00
C ILE A 11 -32.40 -16.95 -3.21
N LEU A 12 -33.19 -16.25 -4.03
CA LEU A 12 -32.70 -15.55 -5.21
C LEU A 12 -31.73 -14.42 -4.85
N PHE A 13 -32.02 -13.67 -3.78
CA PHE A 13 -31.12 -12.64 -3.26
C PHE A 13 -29.80 -13.25 -2.77
N TRP A 14 -29.85 -14.32 -1.99
CA TRP A 14 -28.66 -15.02 -1.51
C TRP A 14 -27.85 -15.63 -2.65
N ALA A 15 -28.49 -16.21 -3.66
CA ALA A 15 -27.81 -16.73 -4.85
C ALA A 15 -27.06 -15.61 -5.58
N GLY A 16 -27.65 -14.41 -5.70
CA GLY A 16 -26.98 -13.24 -6.26
C GLY A 16 -25.75 -12.81 -5.44
N MET A 17 -25.86 -12.80 -4.10
CA MET A 17 -24.72 -12.50 -3.23
C MET A 17 -23.59 -13.52 -3.36
N VAL A 18 -23.92 -14.81 -3.41
CA VAL A 18 -22.92 -15.89 -3.59
C VAL A 18 -22.25 -15.79 -4.95
N ALA A 19 -22.99 -15.50 -6.02
CA ALA A 19 -22.40 -15.27 -7.34
C ALA A 19 -21.41 -14.09 -7.35
N LYS A 20 -21.74 -13.00 -6.66
CA LYS A 20 -20.86 -11.84 -6.52
C LYS A 20 -19.60 -12.18 -5.69
N LEU A 21 -19.75 -12.94 -4.62
CA LEU A 21 -18.62 -13.46 -3.83
C LEU A 21 -17.72 -14.37 -4.68
N TYR A 22 -18.30 -15.27 -5.47
CA TYR A 22 -17.55 -16.13 -6.39
C TYR A 22 -16.75 -15.33 -7.42
N GLN A 23 -17.35 -14.30 -8.02
CA GLN A 23 -16.65 -13.40 -8.94
C GLN A 23 -15.45 -12.72 -8.27
N ILE A 24 -15.61 -12.22 -7.04
CA ILE A 24 -14.53 -11.55 -6.31
C ILE A 24 -13.45 -12.53 -5.86
N SER A 25 -13.84 -13.68 -5.31
CA SER A 25 -12.86 -14.65 -4.79
C SER A 25 -12.12 -15.40 -5.88
N ILE A 26 -12.77 -15.77 -6.99
CA ILE A 26 -12.13 -16.65 -7.99
C ILE A 26 -11.54 -15.84 -9.15
N LYS A 27 -12.30 -14.89 -9.72
CA LYS A 27 -11.81 -14.12 -10.88
C LYS A 27 -10.80 -13.04 -10.50
N SER A 28 -10.90 -12.47 -9.30
CA SER A 28 -9.98 -11.41 -8.85
C SER A 28 -9.02 -11.84 -7.75
N SER A 29 -8.89 -13.14 -7.45
CA SER A 29 -7.85 -13.62 -6.53
C SER A 29 -6.48 -13.07 -6.90
N PHE A 30 -6.10 -13.21 -8.18
CA PHE A 30 -4.81 -12.75 -8.68
C PHE A 30 -4.62 -11.23 -8.59
N TYR A 31 -5.65 -10.46 -8.93
CA TYR A 31 -5.63 -9.00 -8.86
C TYR A 31 -5.47 -8.49 -7.41
N TYR A 32 -6.20 -9.08 -6.47
CA TYR A 32 -6.12 -8.71 -5.06
C TYR A 32 -4.86 -9.24 -4.37
N GLU A 33 -4.31 -10.35 -4.84
CA GLU A 33 -3.02 -10.87 -4.39
C GLU A 33 -1.87 -9.95 -4.79
N GLU A 34 -1.86 -9.45 -6.03
CA GLU A 34 -0.88 -8.45 -6.48
C GLU A 34 -1.00 -7.16 -5.68
N LEU A 35 -2.23 -6.66 -5.47
CA LEU A 35 -2.47 -5.47 -4.65
C LEU A 35 -2.03 -5.66 -3.18
N ALA A 36 -2.27 -6.84 -2.61
CA ALA A 36 -1.80 -7.18 -1.26
C ALA A 36 -0.27 -7.25 -1.23
N LYS A 37 0.35 -7.85 -2.25
CA LYS A 37 1.80 -7.94 -2.39
C LYS A 37 2.44 -6.56 -2.51
N GLU A 38 1.87 -5.62 -3.28
CA GLU A 38 2.40 -4.25 -3.37
C GLU A 38 2.29 -3.48 -2.05
N ASN A 39 1.25 -3.72 -1.26
CA ASN A 39 1.12 -3.10 0.07
C ASN A 39 2.12 -3.68 1.08
N ILE A 40 2.43 -4.97 0.98
CA ILE A 40 3.44 -5.65 1.80
C ILE A 40 4.86 -5.24 1.36
N GLU A 41 5.13 -5.30 0.06
CA GLU A 41 6.39 -4.92 -0.56
C GLU A 41 6.41 -3.41 -0.82
N ARG A 42 6.72 -2.63 0.21
CA ARG A 42 6.98 -1.18 0.04
C ARG A 42 8.25 -0.95 -0.78
N LYS A 43 8.10 -0.84 -2.10
CA LYS A 43 9.18 -0.45 -3.02
C LYS A 43 9.61 0.98 -2.69
N ARG A 44 10.86 1.15 -2.23
CA ARG A 44 11.49 2.47 -2.08
C ARG A 44 12.42 2.70 -3.26
N PHE A 45 12.04 3.59 -4.16
CA PHE A 45 12.93 4.03 -5.23
C PHE A 45 14.01 4.93 -4.65
N ILE A 46 15.27 4.50 -4.76
CA ILE A 46 16.43 5.31 -4.38
C ILE A 46 16.68 6.28 -5.54
N LYS A 47 16.57 7.59 -5.27
CA LYS A 47 16.89 8.60 -6.27
C LYS A 47 18.39 8.55 -6.57
N PRO A 48 18.81 8.70 -7.84
CA PRO A 48 20.22 8.75 -8.18
C PRO A 48 20.89 9.97 -7.53
N VAL A 49 22.17 9.82 -7.19
CA VAL A 49 23.01 10.92 -6.67
C VAL A 49 23.25 11.94 -7.78
N ARG A 50 23.22 13.24 -7.45
CA ARG A 50 23.57 14.30 -8.41
C ARG A 50 25.06 14.21 -8.76
N GLY A 51 25.39 14.44 -10.04
CA GLY A 51 26.77 14.51 -10.49
C GLY A 51 27.56 15.65 -9.85
N GLU A 52 28.88 15.51 -9.86
CA GLU A 52 29.82 16.53 -9.43
C GLU A 52 29.89 17.68 -10.45
N ILE A 53 30.05 18.91 -9.95
CA ILE A 53 30.21 20.10 -10.76
C ILE A 53 31.68 20.51 -10.68
N THR A 54 32.35 20.53 -11.83
CA THR A 54 33.74 20.95 -11.96
C THR A 54 33.85 22.21 -12.83
N ASP A 55 34.88 23.00 -12.57
CA ASP A 55 35.30 24.10 -13.44
C ASP A 55 36.01 23.57 -14.71
N VAL A 56 36.27 24.44 -15.69
CA VAL A 56 37.00 24.15 -16.93
C VAL A 56 38.40 23.58 -16.66
N HIS A 57 38.98 23.93 -15.51
CA HIS A 57 40.28 23.43 -15.04
C HIS A 57 40.20 22.11 -14.25
N GLY A 58 39.00 21.50 -14.12
CA GLY A 58 38.80 20.25 -13.39
C GLY A 58 38.71 20.42 -11.87
N ASN A 59 38.69 21.66 -11.37
CA ASN A 59 38.52 21.92 -9.94
C ASN A 59 37.08 21.65 -9.51
N LEU A 60 36.89 20.92 -8.43
CA LEU A 60 35.57 20.61 -7.89
C LEU A 60 34.92 21.86 -7.27
N LEU A 61 33.76 22.24 -7.78
CA LEU A 61 32.96 23.36 -7.30
C LEU A 61 31.80 22.92 -6.40
N ALA A 62 31.18 21.77 -6.69
CA ALA A 62 30.10 21.22 -5.88
C ALA A 62 29.97 19.70 -6.04
N MET A 63 29.66 19.01 -4.94
CA MET A 63 29.31 17.59 -4.94
C MET A 63 28.20 17.32 -3.92
N ASN A 64 27.46 16.21 -4.08
CA ASN A 64 26.50 15.78 -3.09
C ASN A 64 27.23 15.05 -1.94
N GLN A 65 27.24 15.64 -0.75
CA GLN A 65 27.82 15.03 0.44
C GLN A 65 26.74 14.30 1.24
N ILE A 66 27.07 13.12 1.75
CA ILE A 66 26.16 12.35 2.60
C ILE A 66 26.07 13.04 3.97
N GLY A 67 24.88 13.53 4.31
CA GLY A 67 24.58 14.08 5.64
C GLY A 67 23.54 13.23 6.37
N PHE A 68 23.57 13.25 7.70
CA PHE A 68 22.53 12.66 8.53
C PHE A 68 21.87 13.74 9.40
N SER A 69 20.58 13.58 9.66
CA SER A 69 19.82 14.40 10.58
C SER A 69 19.03 13.49 11.52
N ILE A 70 19.09 13.77 12.82
CA ILE A 70 18.35 13.03 13.83
C ILE A 70 17.17 13.92 14.23
N SER A 71 15.96 13.43 14.00
CA SER A 71 14.72 14.10 14.42
C SER A 71 14.06 13.30 15.53
N ILE A 72 13.77 13.96 16.64
CA ILE A 72 13.11 13.36 17.81
C ILE A 72 11.74 14.01 17.94
N MET A 73 10.70 13.19 18.14
CA MET A 73 9.35 13.69 18.34
C MET A 73 9.28 14.47 19.66
N PRO A 74 8.80 15.72 19.67
CA PRO A 74 8.68 16.45 20.93
C PRO A 74 7.61 15.78 21.81
N HIS A 75 7.87 15.71 23.11
CA HIS A 75 7.01 15.07 24.12
C HIS A 75 6.99 13.52 24.11
N LEU A 76 8.15 12.88 24.33
CA LEU A 76 8.26 11.44 24.69
C LEU A 76 7.71 11.15 26.10
N ARG A 77 6.56 11.73 26.49
CA ARG A 77 5.85 11.24 27.65
C ARG A 77 5.40 9.81 27.33
N GLN A 78 5.78 8.90 28.21
CA GLN A 78 5.45 7.47 28.18
C GLN A 78 3.94 7.33 27.94
N THR A 79 3.54 7.17 26.69
CA THR A 79 2.20 6.72 26.37
C THR A 79 2.30 5.22 26.49
N ASP A 80 1.74 4.70 27.58
CA ASP A 80 1.59 3.28 27.79
C ASP A 80 1.05 2.65 26.52
N ALA A 81 1.87 1.80 25.91
CA ALA A 81 1.47 0.98 24.80
C ALA A 81 0.45 -0.04 25.33
N LYS A 82 -0.83 0.32 25.32
CA LYS A 82 -1.90 -0.67 25.28
C LYS A 82 -1.99 -1.18 23.84
N LEU A 83 -1.09 -2.13 23.55
CA LEU A 83 -1.30 -3.17 22.56
C LEU A 83 -2.27 -4.21 23.14
#